data_AF-A0A9W9ZU88-F1
#
_entry.id   AF-A0A9W9ZU88-F1
#
_cell.length_a   1.000
_cell.length_b   1.000
_cell.length_c   1.000
_cell.angle_alpha   90.00
_cell.angle_beta   90.00
_cell.angle_gamma   90.00
#
_symmetry.space_group_name_H-M   'P 1'
#
loop_
_entity.id
_entity.type
_entity.pdbx_description
1 polymer ?
#
loop_
_entity_poly.entity_id
_entity_poly.type
_entity_poly.pdbx_seq_one_letter_code
_entity_poly.pdbx_strand_id
1 'polypeptide(L)'
;MFRRSNSRDPNLSVYMADRFGRVDEEDEEESEEEPLTSSLDYRRPQLDPTSQVKLSSCLDQLHSILGESLHEPTAVTAVIQNNFDTERALDQILSQGNNKGL
;
A
#
# COMPACT_ATOMS: atom_id res chain seq x y z
N MET A 1 -59.35 31.70 32.05
CA MET A 1 -58.79 31.57 30.68
C MET A 1 -57.30 31.33 30.81
N PHE A 2 -56.81 30.11 30.60
CA PHE A 2 -55.37 29.83 30.54
C PHE A 2 -54.98 29.56 29.09
N ARG A 3 -54.14 30.43 28.52
CA ARG A 3 -53.51 30.19 27.22
C ARG A 3 -52.53 29.03 27.40
N ARG A 4 -52.72 27.94 26.66
CA ARG A 4 -51.69 26.91 26.46
C ARG A 4 -50.53 27.55 25.71
N SER A 5 -49.53 28.06 26.43
CA SER A 5 -48.24 28.37 25.84
C SER A 5 -47.52 27.05 25.62
N ASN A 6 -47.54 26.62 24.36
CA ASN A 6 -46.74 25.55 23.78
C ASN A 6 -45.25 25.82 24.05
N SER A 7 -44.72 25.32 25.16
CA SER A 7 -43.28 25.25 25.40
C SER A 7 -42.71 24.23 24.43
N ARG A 8 -42.14 24.75 23.36
CA ARG A 8 -41.48 24.05 22.28
C ARG A 8 -40.21 23.44 22.86
N ASP A 9 -40.29 22.21 23.36
CA ASP A 9 -39.10 21.44 23.70
C ASP A 9 -38.22 21.36 22.45
N PRO A 10 -36.94 21.78 22.50
CA PRO A 10 -36.03 21.53 21.41
C PRO A 10 -35.90 20.02 21.27
N ASN A 11 -36.40 19.52 20.15
CA ASN A 11 -36.52 18.11 19.84
C ASN A 11 -35.15 17.44 20.00
N LEU A 12 -35.02 16.45 20.90
CA LEU A 12 -33.80 15.67 21.12
C LEU A 12 -33.25 15.07 19.81
N SER A 13 -34.12 14.88 18.82
CA SER A 13 -33.80 14.48 17.45
C SER A 13 -32.89 15.46 16.70
N VAL A 14 -32.97 16.78 16.97
CA VAL A 14 -32.07 17.78 16.36
C VAL A 14 -30.64 17.64 16.88
N TYR A 15 -30.48 17.31 18.17
CA TYR A 15 -29.15 17.11 18.77
C TYR A 15 -28.50 15.80 18.30
N MET A 16 -29.31 14.75 18.11
CA MET A 16 -28.83 13.49 17.54
C MET A 16 -28.47 13.63 16.05
N ALA A 17 -29.21 14.46 15.30
CA ALA A 17 -28.91 14.75 13.91
C ALA A 17 -27.60 15.54 13.74
N ASP A 18 -27.25 16.42 14.67
CA ASP A 18 -25.99 17.19 14.62
C ASP A 18 -24.77 16.35 15.03
N ARG A 19 -24.95 15.39 15.95
CA ARG A 19 -23.84 14.56 16.46
C ARG A 19 -23.56 13.29 15.65
N PHE A 20 -24.54 12.80 14.89
CA PHE A 20 -24.42 11.62 14.02
C PHE A 20 -24.64 11.92 12.53
N GLY A 21 -24.88 13.19 12.19
CA GLY A 21 -25.09 13.63 10.82
C GLY A 21 -23.78 13.90 10.10
N ARG A 22 -23.15 12.81 9.67
CA ARG A 22 -22.24 12.65 8.52
C ARG A 22 -21.14 11.65 8.88
N VAL A 23 -21.51 10.38 8.99
CA VAL A 23 -20.60 9.33 8.55
C VAL A 23 -20.70 9.40 7.03
N ASP A 24 -19.77 10.12 6.40
CA ASP A 24 -19.45 9.87 5.00
C ASP A 24 -18.92 8.44 5.01
N GLU A 25 -19.68 7.54 4.39
CA GLU A 25 -19.21 6.20 4.07
C GLU A 25 -17.89 6.39 3.33
N GLU A 26 -16.80 5.85 3.86
CA GLU A 26 -15.57 5.69 3.10
C GLU A 26 -15.93 4.78 1.93
N ASP A 27 -16.34 5.40 0.82
CA ASP A 27 -16.33 4.76 -0.48
C ASP A 27 -14.87 4.38 -0.70
N GLU A 28 -14.56 3.09 -0.55
CA GLU A 28 -13.37 2.48 -1.12
C GLU A 28 -13.48 2.58 -2.65
N GLU A 29 -13.49 3.81 -3.18
CA GLU A 29 -13.15 4.07 -4.57
C GLU A 29 -11.70 3.65 -4.70
N GLU A 30 -11.54 2.44 -5.23
CA GLU A 30 -10.42 1.96 -6.03
C GLU A 30 -9.39 3.06 -6.21
N SER A 31 -8.38 3.02 -5.34
CA SER A 31 -7.24 3.95 -5.32
C SER A 31 -6.65 4.02 -6.72
N GLU A 32 -7.16 4.93 -7.54
CA GLU A 32 -6.50 5.43 -8.73
C GLU A 32 -5.23 6.07 -8.19
N GLU A 33 -4.13 5.31 -8.28
CA GLU A 33 -2.81 5.65 -7.79
C GLU A 33 -2.40 7.03 -8.32
N GLU A 34 -2.74 8.11 -7.59
CA GLU A 34 -2.14 9.41 -7.83
C GLU A 34 -0.64 9.22 -7.61
N PRO A 35 0.21 9.45 -8.63
CA PRO A 35 1.62 9.21 -8.49
C PRO A 35 2.13 10.25 -7.50
N LEU A 36 2.44 9.80 -6.29
CA LEU A 36 3.14 10.59 -5.27
C LEU A 36 4.50 10.99 -5.86
N THR A 37 4.52 12.15 -6.50
CA THR A 37 5.69 12.81 -7.09
C THR A 37 6.61 13.32 -5.97
N SER A 38 7.22 12.40 -5.20
CA SER A 38 8.31 12.76 -4.28
C SER A 38 9.23 11.61 -3.82
N SER A 39 9.10 10.40 -4.36
CA SER A 39 10.09 9.33 -4.14
C SER A 39 10.43 8.66 -5.46
N LEU A 40 11.61 8.99 -5.99
CA LEU A 40 12.40 8.28 -7.00
C LEU A 40 11.59 7.54 -8.07
N ASP A 41 11.72 7.97 -9.33
CA ASP A 41 11.25 7.31 -10.57
C ASP A 41 11.56 5.80 -10.68
N TYR A 42 11.00 4.98 -9.81
CA TYR A 42 11.10 3.55 -9.87
C TYR A 42 9.99 3.06 -10.78
N ARG A 43 10.25 3.24 -12.09
CA ARG A 43 9.44 2.60 -13.11
C ARG A 43 9.81 1.13 -13.12
N ARG A 44 8.91 0.27 -12.63
CA ARG A 44 9.07 -1.18 -12.81
C ARG A 44 9.34 -1.44 -14.30
N PRO A 45 10.36 -2.23 -14.64
CA PRO A 45 10.68 -2.52 -16.04
C PRO A 45 9.47 -3.13 -16.72
N GLN A 46 9.18 -2.71 -17.95
CA GLN A 46 8.11 -3.33 -18.76
C GLN A 46 8.53 -4.76 -19.07
N LEU A 47 7.97 -5.70 -18.33
CA LEU A 47 8.16 -7.13 -18.50
C LEU A 47 6.94 -7.72 -19.20
N ASP A 48 7.16 -8.81 -19.93
CA ASP A 48 6.07 -9.63 -20.46
C ASP A 48 5.15 -10.09 -19.31
N PRO A 49 3.82 -10.22 -19.52
CA PRO A 49 2.90 -10.68 -18.47
C PRO A 49 3.36 -11.97 -17.79
N THR A 50 3.96 -12.90 -18.56
CA THR A 50 4.50 -14.15 -18.03
C THR A 50 5.68 -13.92 -17.08
N SER A 51 6.54 -12.97 -17.44
CA SER A 51 7.71 -12.58 -16.67
C SER A 51 7.33 -11.79 -15.42
N GLN A 52 6.24 -11.01 -15.48
CA GLN A 52 5.73 -10.26 -14.33
C GLN A 52 5.17 -11.18 -13.24
N VAL A 53 4.45 -12.24 -13.62
CA VAL A 53 3.97 -13.27 -12.66
C VAL A 53 5.14 -14.01 -12.02
N LYS A 54 6.18 -14.34 -12.80
CA LYS A 54 7.40 -14.97 -12.26
C LYS A 54 8.12 -14.04 -11.29
N LEU A 55 8.23 -12.77 -11.64
CA LEU A 55 8.84 -11.75 -10.80
C LEU A 55 8.10 -11.64 -9.46
N SER A 56 6.78 -11.51 -9.47
CA SER A 56 6.01 -11.39 -8.23
C SER A 56 6.17 -12.63 -7.35
N SER A 57 6.09 -13.83 -7.94
CA SER A 57 6.32 -15.07 -7.20
C SER A 57 7.74 -15.17 -6.61
N CYS A 58 8.75 -14.69 -7.34
CA CYS A 58 10.12 -14.62 -6.81
C CYS A 58 10.20 -13.62 -5.66
N LEU A 59 9.67 -12.42 -5.82
CA LEU A 59 9.67 -11.40 -4.77
C LEU A 59 8.96 -11.88 -3.50
N ASP A 60 7.81 -12.55 -3.63
CA ASP A 60 7.10 -13.13 -2.49
C ASP A 60 7.96 -14.14 -1.73
N GLN A 61 8.71 -14.98 -2.45
CA GLN A 61 9.66 -15.92 -1.83
C GLN A 61 10.81 -15.19 -1.14
N LEU A 62 11.40 -14.19 -1.80
CA LEU A 62 12.47 -13.38 -1.20
C LEU A 62 11.99 -12.65 0.05
N HIS A 63 10.78 -12.11 0.01
CA HIS A 63 10.14 -11.42 1.13
C HIS A 63 9.81 -12.38 2.27
N SER A 64 9.40 -13.63 1.98
CA SER A 64 9.21 -14.66 3.00
C SER A 64 10.50 -15.01 3.76
N ILE A 65 11.66 -14.92 3.09
CA ILE A 65 12.97 -15.25 3.64
C ILE A 65 13.62 -14.05 4.36
N LEU A 66 13.64 -12.89 3.71
CA LEU A 66 14.33 -11.67 4.18
C LEU A 66 13.41 -10.72 4.96
N GLY A 67 12.10 -10.86 4.83
CA GLY A 67 11.10 -10.02 5.47
C GLY A 67 11.30 -8.53 5.16
N GLU A 68 11.29 -7.73 6.21
CA GLU A 68 11.47 -6.27 6.19
C GLU A 68 12.85 -5.80 5.71
N SER A 69 13.84 -6.69 5.66
CA SER A 69 15.18 -6.36 5.16
C SER A 69 15.25 -6.34 3.62
N LEU A 70 14.18 -6.73 2.93
CA LEU A 70 14.12 -6.77 1.47
C LEU A 70 13.91 -5.36 0.90
N HIS A 71 14.89 -4.86 0.15
CA HIS A 71 14.69 -3.67 -0.66
C HIS A 71 14.14 -4.03 -2.03
N GLU A 72 12.86 -3.75 -2.27
CA GLU A 72 12.13 -4.14 -3.49
C GLU A 72 12.83 -3.78 -4.82
N PRO A 73 13.39 -2.56 -5.02
CA PRO A 73 14.03 -2.23 -6.30
C PRO A 73 15.35 -2.98 -6.51
N THR A 74 16.09 -3.29 -5.44
CA THR A 74 17.29 -4.15 -5.50
C THR A 74 16.90 -5.59 -5.80
N ALA A 75 15.85 -6.09 -5.14
CA ALA A 75 15.36 -7.45 -5.36
C ALA A 75 14.87 -7.66 -6.80
N VAL A 76 14.09 -6.73 -7.35
CA VAL A 76 13.63 -6.77 -8.75
C VAL A 76 14.81 -6.80 -9.70
N THR A 77 15.80 -5.94 -9.49
CA THR A 77 16.99 -5.88 -10.34
C THR A 77 17.77 -7.19 -10.28
N ALA A 78 17.97 -7.76 -9.10
CA ALA A 78 18.66 -9.03 -8.91
C ALA A 78 17.90 -10.20 -9.55
N VAL A 79 16.58 -10.27 -9.39
CA VAL A 79 15.72 -11.31 -9.99
C VAL A 79 15.79 -11.25 -11.51
N ILE A 80 15.74 -10.05 -12.10
CA ILE A 80 15.82 -9.89 -13.56
C ILE A 80 17.21 -10.28 -14.08
N GLN A 81 18.28 -9.88 -13.40
CA GLN A 81 19.66 -10.23 -13.77
C GLN A 81 19.92 -11.74 -13.70
N ASN A 82 19.26 -12.43 -12.78
CA ASN A 82 19.37 -13.87 -12.59
C ASN A 82 18.27 -14.66 -13.30
N ASN A 83 17.57 -14.11 -14.30
CA ASN A 83 16.53 -14.81 -15.08
C ASN A 83 15.43 -15.46 -14.20
N PHE A 84 15.00 -14.79 -13.13
CA PHE A 84 14.00 -15.27 -12.18
C PHE A 84 14.44 -16.48 -11.33
N ASP A 85 15.75 -16.72 -11.18
CA ASP A 85 16.28 -17.68 -10.22
C ASP A 85 16.31 -17.08 -8.81
N THR A 86 15.46 -17.58 -7.91
CA THR A 86 15.33 -17.07 -6.53
C THR A 86 16.59 -17.26 -5.70
N GLU A 87 17.22 -18.45 -5.75
CA GLU A 87 18.43 -18.75 -4.99
C GLU A 87 19.61 -17.85 -5.39
N ARG A 88 19.80 -17.64 -6.70
CA ARG A 88 20.87 -16.76 -7.21
C ARG A 88 20.58 -15.29 -6.92
N ALA A 89 19.33 -14.86 -7.01
CA ALA A 89 18.94 -13.51 -6.65
C ALA A 89 19.19 -13.25 -5.15
N LEU A 90 18.86 -14.19 -4.27
CA LEU A 90 19.18 -14.10 -2.83
C LEU A 90 20.68 -13.94 -2.59
N ASP A 91 21.47 -14.85 -3.17
CA ASP A 91 22.93 -14.85 -3.01
C ASP A 91 23.53 -13.50 -3.45
N GLN A 92 23.03 -12.96 -4.56
CA GLN A 92 23.44 -11.65 -5.07
C GLN A 92 23.02 -10.49 -4.14
N ILE A 93 21.79 -10.48 -3.64
CA ILE A 93 21.27 -9.43 -2.73
C ILE A 93 22.10 -9.42 -1.43
N LEU A 94 22.35 -10.61 -0.86
CA LEU A 94 23.15 -10.76 0.36
C LEU A 94 24.60 -10.35 0.13
N SER A 95 25.19 -10.75 -1.00
CA SER A 95 26.55 -10.35 -1.37
C SER A 95 26.70 -8.84 -1.56
N GLN A 96 25.70 -8.18 -2.15
CA GLN A 96 25.69 -6.71 -2.31
C GLN A 96 25.51 -5.97 -0.98
N GLY A 97 24.67 -6.49 -0.08
CA GLY A 97 24.47 -5.93 1.26
C GLY A 97 25.74 -5.98 2.11
N ASN A 98 26.48 -7.09 2.06
CA ASN A 98 27.74 -7.26 2.80
C ASN A 98 28.88 -6.35 2.31
N ASN A 99 28.87 -5.92 1.05
CA ASN A 99 29.91 -5.08 0.46
C ASN A 99 29.71 -3.57 0.68
N LYS A 100 28.58 -3.16 1.26
CA LYS A 100 28.24 -1.74 1.49
C LYS A 100 28.65 -1.21 2.87
N GLY A 101 29.48 -1.97 3.59
CA GLY A 101 29.92 -1.71 4.97
C GLY A 101 31.41 -1.39 5.14
N LEU A 102 32.03 -0.67 4.20
CA LEU A 102 33.40 -0.14 4.33
C LEU A 102 33.43 1.35 3.96
#